data_AF-A0A1W9JEU5-F1
#
_entry.id   AF-A0A1W9JEU5-F1
#
_cell.length_a   1.000
_cell.length_b   1.000
_cell.length_c   1.000
_cell.angle_alpha   90.00
_cell.angle_beta   90.00
_cell.angle_gamma   90.00
#
_symmetry.space_group_name_H-M   'P 1'
#
loop_
_entity.id
_entity.type
_entity.pdbx_description
1 polymer ?
#
loop_
_entity_poly.entity_id
_entity_poly.type
_entity_poly.pdbx_seq_one_letter_code
_entity_poly.pdbx_strand_id
1 'polypeptide(L)'
;MTAPRKPPNNHALSISPAQLQQAFSSVCRQRRHFPADADIWHLRRHWPARKTGLLAEIRCGDYRFAPQHRLGKKNGEVVHLWAAEDAVVIKLLSVLLQDKLTVSPSCMHVKGHGGLKRAVTQIQATLGEYRFVCKTDVKSYYQAIDQYTLLNQFADQIAEPLLRRYCYAIVRRTVEAGGEYRDIEQGIARGCAISPLLAALYLKALDDQLSRQPGLYYVRYMDDILILSKTRWQNRRAIKVLNQTFNRLKLKQHPAKTFIGKAVGRNRRSRIAPYGGLKSFGALRYR
;
A
#
# COMPACT_ATOMS: atom_id res chain seq x y z
N MET A 1 12.49 -44.13 14.70
CA MET A 1 12.79 -42.87 15.41
C MET A 1 11.83 -41.80 14.92
N THR A 2 10.73 -41.59 15.64
CA THR A 2 9.74 -40.54 15.37
C THR A 2 10.31 -39.20 15.82
N ALA A 3 10.46 -38.25 14.91
CA ALA A 3 10.88 -36.89 15.24
C ALA A 3 9.95 -36.30 16.33
N PRO A 4 10.48 -35.56 17.31
CA PRO A 4 9.66 -35.01 18.39
C PRO A 4 8.63 -34.06 17.80
N ARG A 5 7.34 -34.30 18.09
CA ARG A 5 6.25 -33.36 17.77
C ARG A 5 6.55 -32.03 18.45
N LYS A 6 6.80 -31.01 17.64
CA LYS A 6 6.92 -29.60 18.03
C LYS A 6 5.76 -29.26 18.99
N PRO A 7 6.00 -28.62 20.15
CA PRO A 7 4.95 -28.33 21.11
C PRO A 7 3.82 -27.51 20.45
N PRO A 8 2.56 -27.67 20.88
CA PRO A 8 1.43 -26.96 20.31
C PRO A 8 1.69 -25.45 20.38
N ASN A 9 1.83 -24.84 19.20
CA ASN A 9 2.18 -23.44 19.05
C ASN A 9 0.99 -22.59 19.52
N ASN A 10 1.07 -22.00 20.71
CA ASN A 10 0.01 -21.19 21.34
C ASN A 10 -0.24 -19.83 20.62
N HIS A 11 0.26 -19.70 19.39
CA HIS A 11 0.24 -18.51 18.54
C HIS A 11 -0.36 -18.78 17.16
N ALA A 12 -1.14 -19.87 17.00
CA ALA A 12 -1.77 -20.20 15.73
C ALA A 12 -2.72 -19.08 15.28
N LEU A 13 -2.61 -18.68 14.02
CA LEU A 13 -3.53 -17.67 13.47
C LEU A 13 -4.93 -18.26 13.34
N SER A 14 -5.93 -17.56 13.88
CA SER A 14 -7.33 -17.92 13.66
C SER A 14 -7.75 -17.48 12.26
N ILE A 15 -7.65 -18.43 11.31
CA ILE A 15 -7.95 -18.22 9.89
C ILE A 15 -8.97 -19.27 9.47
N SER A 16 -10.13 -18.88 8.95
CA SER A 16 -11.13 -19.85 8.48
C SER A 16 -10.81 -20.38 7.07
N PRO A 17 -11.24 -21.61 6.71
CA PRO A 17 -11.16 -22.10 5.34
C PRO A 17 -11.84 -21.18 4.32
N ALA A 18 -12.93 -20.51 4.73
CA ALA A 18 -13.65 -19.55 3.90
C ALA A 18 -12.81 -18.31 3.58
N GLN A 19 -12.03 -17.79 4.54
CA GLN A 19 -11.12 -16.66 4.31
C GLN A 19 -10.04 -17.03 3.29
N LEU A 20 -9.45 -18.23 3.41
CA LEU A 20 -8.47 -18.72 2.43
C LEU A 20 -9.11 -18.88 1.03
N GLN A 21 -10.31 -19.44 0.95
CA GLN A 21 -11.05 -19.60 -0.31
C GLN A 21 -11.40 -18.26 -0.98
N GLN A 22 -11.74 -17.24 -0.19
CA GLN A 22 -11.99 -15.89 -0.69
C GLN A 22 -10.71 -15.24 -1.23
N ALA A 23 -9.59 -15.39 -0.53
CA ALA A 23 -8.29 -14.91 -0.99
C ALA A 23 -7.89 -15.57 -2.32
N PHE A 24 -8.04 -16.90 -2.41
CA PHE A 24 -7.81 -17.65 -3.65
C PHE A 24 -8.68 -17.16 -4.80
N SER A 25 -9.99 -17.02 -4.57
CA SER A 25 -10.93 -16.50 -5.57
C SER A 25 -10.56 -15.10 -6.05
N SER A 26 -10.10 -14.23 -5.15
CA SER A 26 -9.64 -12.89 -5.48
C SER A 26 -8.41 -12.91 -6.38
N VAL A 27 -7.40 -13.74 -6.07
CA VAL A 27 -6.19 -13.86 -6.89
C VAL A 27 -6.51 -14.47 -8.25
N CYS A 28 -7.38 -15.47 -8.30
CA CYS A 28 -7.86 -16.02 -9.57
C CYS A 28 -8.52 -14.95 -10.45
N ARG A 29 -9.40 -14.13 -9.87
CA ARG A 29 -10.03 -13.03 -10.62
C ARG A 29 -8.99 -12.02 -11.11
N GLN A 30 -8.01 -11.67 -10.28
CA GLN A 30 -6.94 -10.73 -10.63
C GLN A 30 -6.06 -11.26 -11.78
N ARG A 31 -5.74 -12.57 -11.77
CA ARG A 31 -4.85 -13.21 -12.75
C ARG A 31 -5.60 -13.94 -13.87
N ARG A 32 -6.85 -13.60 -14.13
CA ARG A 32 -7.71 -14.32 -15.10
C ARG A 32 -7.25 -14.22 -16.57
N HIS A 33 -6.44 -13.22 -16.89
CA HIS A 33 -5.90 -12.98 -18.24
C HIS A 33 -4.39 -13.23 -18.31
N PHE A 34 -3.84 -13.99 -17.36
CA PHE A 34 -2.43 -14.35 -17.41
C PHE A 34 -2.18 -15.34 -18.56
N PRO A 35 -0.96 -15.36 -19.13
CA PRO A 35 -0.55 -16.32 -20.16
C PRO A 35 -0.83 -17.78 -19.76
N ALA A 36 -0.98 -18.67 -20.74
CA ALA A 36 -1.35 -20.07 -20.51
C ALA A 36 -0.31 -20.86 -19.67
N ASP A 37 0.95 -20.46 -19.71
CA ASP A 37 2.08 -20.99 -18.97
C ASP A 37 2.22 -20.44 -17.54
N ALA A 38 1.34 -19.52 -17.12
CA ALA A 38 1.39 -18.94 -15.79
C ALA A 38 1.03 -19.94 -14.67
N ASP A 39 1.77 -19.86 -13.57
CA ASP A 39 1.64 -20.70 -12.36
C ASP A 39 0.23 -20.75 -11.74
N ILE A 40 -0.58 -19.71 -11.94
CA ILE A 40 -1.96 -19.63 -11.45
C ILE A 40 -2.85 -20.76 -11.99
N TRP A 41 -2.62 -21.22 -13.22
CA TRP A 41 -3.41 -22.30 -13.82
C TRP A 41 -3.12 -23.64 -13.16
N HIS A 42 -1.85 -23.90 -12.86
CA HIS A 42 -1.42 -25.05 -12.08
C HIS A 42 -2.02 -25.02 -10.67
N LEU A 43 -1.96 -23.87 -9.98
CA LEU A 43 -2.55 -23.71 -8.65
C LEU A 43 -4.06 -23.97 -8.68
N ARG A 44 -4.79 -23.46 -9.68
CA ARG A 44 -6.24 -23.68 -9.81
C ARG A 44 -6.60 -25.15 -9.95
N ARG A 45 -5.87 -25.88 -10.80
CA ARG A 45 -6.09 -27.31 -11.03
C ARG A 45 -5.92 -28.12 -9.75
N HIS A 46 -4.90 -27.81 -8.96
CA HIS A 46 -4.55 -28.56 -7.75
C HIS A 46 -5.13 -27.98 -6.45
N TRP A 47 -5.87 -26.87 -6.53
CA TRP A 47 -6.42 -26.17 -5.36
C TRP A 47 -7.24 -27.07 -4.42
N PRO A 48 -8.13 -27.96 -4.90
CA PRO A 48 -8.91 -28.83 -4.02
C PRO A 48 -8.04 -29.68 -3.08
N ALA A 49 -6.90 -30.17 -3.58
CA ALA A 49 -5.94 -30.96 -2.80
C ALA A 49 -4.99 -30.09 -1.97
N ARG A 50 -4.58 -28.92 -2.48
CA ARG A 50 -3.58 -28.06 -1.81
C ARG A 50 -4.13 -27.24 -0.64
N LYS A 51 -5.39 -26.77 -0.72
CA LYS A 51 -5.95 -25.77 0.21
C LYS A 51 -5.88 -26.14 1.69
N THR A 52 -6.08 -27.43 2.02
CA THR A 52 -6.10 -27.90 3.41
C THR A 52 -4.70 -27.90 4.02
N GLY A 53 -3.70 -28.40 3.27
CA GLY A 53 -2.30 -28.37 3.69
C GLY A 53 -1.78 -26.94 3.80
N LEU A 54 -2.07 -26.09 2.81
CA LEU A 54 -1.70 -24.69 2.82
C LEU A 54 -2.28 -23.96 4.05
N LEU A 55 -3.54 -24.18 4.39
CA LEU A 55 -4.15 -23.58 5.58
C LEU A 55 -3.45 -24.01 6.86
N ALA A 56 -3.09 -25.29 6.99
CA ALA A 56 -2.38 -25.80 8.14
C ALA A 56 -1.00 -25.15 8.29
N GLU A 57 -0.22 -25.10 7.20
CA GLU A 57 1.10 -24.47 7.13
C GLU A 57 1.06 -22.99 7.53
N ILE A 58 0.06 -22.24 7.05
CA ILE A 58 -0.11 -20.83 7.39
C ILE A 58 -0.39 -20.66 8.89
N ARG A 59 -1.31 -21.46 9.43
CA ARG A 59 -1.74 -21.39 10.84
C ARG A 59 -0.63 -21.76 11.82
N CYS A 60 0.14 -22.82 11.55
CA CYS A 60 1.22 -23.27 12.43
C CYS A 60 2.51 -22.45 12.27
N GLY A 61 2.65 -21.73 11.15
CA GLY A 61 3.83 -20.93 10.86
C GLY A 61 4.92 -21.67 10.09
N ASP A 62 4.60 -22.75 9.39
CA ASP A 62 5.58 -23.47 8.58
C ASP A 62 5.62 -22.98 7.12
N TYR A 63 4.62 -22.19 6.70
CA TYR A 63 4.63 -21.57 5.36
C TYR A 63 5.85 -20.65 5.15
N ARG A 64 6.46 -20.72 3.96
CA ARG A 64 7.59 -19.90 3.52
C ARG A 64 7.29 -19.34 2.14
N PHE A 65 7.54 -18.05 1.96
CA PHE A 65 7.38 -17.39 0.66
C PHE A 65 8.54 -17.74 -0.26
N ALA A 66 8.25 -17.96 -1.54
CA ALA A 66 9.28 -18.12 -2.55
C ALA A 66 9.90 -16.76 -2.94
N PRO A 67 11.12 -16.74 -3.48
CA PRO A 67 11.65 -15.54 -4.13
C PRO A 67 10.72 -15.03 -5.24
N GLN A 68 10.64 -13.71 -5.40
CA GLN A 68 9.86 -13.12 -6.49
C GLN A 68 10.53 -13.38 -7.83
N HIS A 69 9.76 -13.75 -8.86
CA HIS A 69 10.28 -13.88 -10.20
C HIS A 69 10.38 -12.51 -10.88
N ARG A 70 11.53 -12.25 -11.50
CA ARG A 70 11.75 -11.06 -12.32
C ARG A 70 11.22 -11.28 -13.75
N LEU A 71 10.20 -10.53 -14.12
CA LEU A 71 9.61 -10.56 -15.46
C LEU A 71 9.96 -9.27 -16.22
N GLY A 72 10.55 -9.42 -17.41
CA GLY A 72 10.71 -8.33 -18.37
C GLY A 72 9.46 -8.16 -19.21
N LYS A 73 8.90 -6.95 -19.25
CA LYS A 73 7.84 -6.60 -20.21
C LYS A 73 8.45 -6.20 -21.55
N LYS A 74 7.64 -6.29 -22.62
CA LYS A 74 8.02 -5.89 -23.99
C LYS A 74 8.48 -4.42 -24.11
N ASN A 75 8.05 -3.55 -23.20
CA ASN A 75 8.44 -2.14 -23.15
C ASN A 75 9.74 -1.89 -22.34
N GLY A 76 10.46 -2.94 -21.93
CA GLY A 76 11.68 -2.84 -21.12
C GLY A 76 11.43 -2.65 -19.61
N GLU A 77 10.17 -2.51 -19.18
CA GLU A 77 9.86 -2.43 -17.74
C GLU A 77 10.06 -3.79 -17.07
N VAL A 78 10.65 -3.77 -15.87
CA VAL A 78 10.80 -4.96 -15.02
C VAL A 78 9.68 -5.00 -13.99
N VAL A 79 9.07 -6.17 -13.82
CA VAL A 79 8.09 -6.48 -12.77
C VAL A 79 8.60 -7.61 -11.91
N HIS A 80 8.50 -7.47 -10.59
CA HIS A 80 8.77 -8.56 -9.65
C HIS A 80 7.44 -9.16 -9.21
N LEU A 81 7.23 -10.43 -9.55
CA LEU A 81 5.96 -11.12 -9.36
C LEU A 81 6.10 -12.19 -8.29
N TRP A 82 5.19 -12.18 -7.32
CA TRP A 82 5.02 -13.28 -6.37
C TRP A 82 4.42 -14.50 -7.06
N ALA A 83 4.83 -15.70 -6.66
CA ALA A 83 4.16 -16.93 -7.06
C ALA A 83 2.65 -16.86 -6.74
N ALA A 84 1.83 -17.61 -7.45
CA ALA A 84 0.39 -17.60 -7.30
C ALA A 84 -0.04 -17.99 -5.88
N GLU A 85 0.61 -19.00 -5.30
CA GLU A 85 0.35 -19.43 -3.92
C GLU A 85 0.71 -18.33 -2.91
N ASP A 86 1.91 -17.73 -3.05
CA ASP A 86 2.35 -16.58 -2.25
C ASP A 86 1.37 -15.41 -2.35
N ALA A 87 0.89 -15.10 -3.55
CA ALA A 87 -0.08 -14.04 -3.74
C ALA A 87 -1.42 -14.33 -3.06
N VAL A 88 -1.84 -15.60 -2.95
CA VAL A 88 -3.02 -16.01 -2.17
C VAL A 88 -2.79 -15.77 -0.68
N VAL A 89 -1.64 -16.19 -0.16
CA VAL A 89 -1.30 -15.99 1.26
C VAL A 89 -1.18 -14.50 1.59
N ILE A 90 -0.52 -13.72 0.74
CA ILE A 90 -0.42 -12.26 0.93
C ILE A 90 -1.80 -11.61 0.84
N LYS A 91 -2.67 -12.07 -0.06
CA LYS A 91 -4.04 -11.56 -0.15
C LYS A 91 -4.83 -11.88 1.13
N LEU A 92 -4.71 -13.09 1.65
CA LEU A 92 -5.31 -13.49 2.92
C LEU A 92 -4.81 -12.61 4.08
N LEU A 93 -3.49 -12.46 4.21
CA LEU A 93 -2.88 -11.61 5.24
C LEU A 93 -3.34 -10.15 5.11
N SER A 94 -3.47 -9.62 3.89
CA SER A 94 -3.96 -8.25 3.67
C SER A 94 -5.38 -8.04 4.21
N VAL A 95 -6.24 -9.07 4.13
CA VAL A 95 -7.60 -9.01 4.66
C VAL A 95 -7.59 -9.08 6.18
N LEU A 96 -6.81 -10.02 6.75
CA LEU A 96 -6.69 -10.16 8.21
C LEU A 96 -6.13 -8.90 8.88
N LEU A 97 -5.22 -8.21 8.21
CA LEU A 97 -4.57 -7.00 8.72
C LEU A 97 -5.42 -5.75 8.51
N GLN A 98 -6.42 -5.77 7.63
CA GLN A 98 -7.22 -4.60 7.33
C GLN A 98 -7.97 -4.08 8.57
N ASP A 99 -8.45 -4.99 9.43
CA ASP A 99 -9.17 -4.63 10.65
C ASP A 99 -8.25 -4.45 11.87
N LYS A 100 -6.98 -4.88 11.75
CA LYS A 100 -5.99 -4.78 12.84
C LYS A 100 -5.13 -3.53 12.73
N LEU A 101 -4.85 -3.05 11.52
CA LEU A 101 -4.05 -1.86 11.31
C LEU A 101 -4.92 -0.61 11.33
N THR A 102 -4.64 0.27 12.28
CA THR A 102 -5.21 1.61 12.28
C THR A 102 -4.47 2.45 11.24
N VAL A 103 -5.19 2.87 10.21
CA VAL A 103 -4.74 3.83 9.19
C VAL A 103 -5.59 5.08 9.23
N SER A 104 -5.04 6.22 8.79
CA SER A 104 -5.77 7.49 8.91
C SER A 104 -7.00 7.53 8.00
N PRO A 105 -8.17 8.01 8.47
CA PRO A 105 -9.35 8.20 7.62
C PRO A 105 -9.12 9.15 6.43
N SER A 106 -8.16 10.08 6.55
CA SER A 106 -7.78 11.00 5.48
C SER A 106 -7.05 10.32 4.31
N CYS A 107 -6.69 9.04 4.45
CA CYS A 107 -6.06 8.21 3.44
C CYS A 107 -7.12 7.49 2.60
N MET A 108 -7.49 8.08 1.46
CA MET A 108 -8.70 7.70 0.69
C MET A 108 -8.54 6.46 -0.19
N HIS A 109 -7.32 5.93 -0.39
CA HIS A 109 -7.11 4.73 -1.22
C HIS A 109 -7.36 3.42 -0.47
N VAL A 110 -7.50 3.47 0.85
CA VAL A 110 -7.84 2.29 1.66
C VAL A 110 -9.34 2.02 1.53
N LYS A 111 -9.69 0.75 1.33
CA LYS A 111 -11.10 0.34 1.20
C LYS A 111 -11.85 0.72 2.48
N GLY A 112 -12.99 1.41 2.32
CA GLY A 112 -13.81 1.93 3.41
C GLY A 112 -13.73 3.45 3.58
N HIS A 113 -12.69 4.11 3.07
CA HIS A 113 -12.47 5.55 3.29
C HIS A 113 -13.11 6.43 2.21
N GLY A 114 -14.22 6.00 1.60
CA GLY A 114 -14.99 6.81 0.64
C GLY A 114 -14.41 6.93 -0.78
N GLY A 115 -13.12 6.62 -0.97
CA GLY A 115 -12.49 6.57 -2.28
C GLY A 115 -12.33 7.94 -2.94
N LEU A 116 -11.73 7.91 -4.12
CA LEU A 116 -11.27 9.14 -4.74
C LEU A 116 -12.41 10.07 -5.21
N LYS A 117 -13.47 9.50 -5.79
CA LYS A 117 -14.59 10.29 -6.32
C LYS A 117 -15.23 11.16 -5.24
N ARG A 118 -15.40 10.60 -4.03
CA ARG A 118 -15.97 11.32 -2.89
C ARG A 118 -15.04 12.43 -2.41
N ALA A 119 -13.73 12.17 -2.34
CA ALA A 119 -12.73 13.19 -2.00
C ALA A 119 -12.80 14.37 -2.97
N VAL A 120 -12.83 14.07 -4.28
CA VAL A 120 -12.97 15.04 -5.36
C VAL A 120 -14.20 15.93 -5.19
N THR A 121 -15.38 15.34 -4.98
CA THR A 121 -16.63 16.09 -4.81
C THR A 121 -16.59 16.98 -3.57
N GLN A 122 -16.04 16.47 -2.47
CA GLN A 122 -15.93 17.24 -1.22
C GLN A 122 -14.95 18.42 -1.35
N ILE A 123 -13.83 18.22 -2.04
CA ILE A 123 -12.87 19.30 -2.37
C ILE A 123 -13.57 20.37 -3.21
N GLN A 124 -14.32 19.98 -4.25
CA GLN A 124 -15.00 20.94 -5.13
C GLN A 124 -16.03 21.79 -4.39
N ALA A 125 -16.77 21.21 -3.44
CA ALA A 125 -17.75 21.94 -2.65
C ALA A 125 -17.11 22.96 -1.69
N THR A 126 -15.93 22.66 -1.15
CA THR A 126 -15.27 23.48 -0.11
C THR A 126 -14.19 24.42 -0.64
N LEU A 127 -13.87 24.34 -1.93
CA LEU A 127 -12.74 25.03 -2.55
C LEU A 127 -12.81 26.56 -2.44
N GLY A 128 -14.01 27.13 -2.40
CA GLY A 128 -14.22 28.57 -2.25
C GLY A 128 -13.76 29.12 -0.88
N GLU A 129 -13.65 28.27 0.14
CA GLU A 129 -13.27 28.67 1.50
C GLU A 129 -11.75 28.74 1.71
N TYR A 130 -10.97 28.12 0.82
CA TYR A 130 -9.53 28.00 0.96
C TYR A 130 -8.80 28.85 -0.08
N ARG A 131 -7.82 29.64 0.38
CA ARG A 131 -7.08 30.59 -0.46
C ARG A 131 -5.71 30.09 -0.87
N PHE A 132 -5.18 29.08 -0.20
CA PHE A 132 -3.85 28.53 -0.44
C PHE A 132 -3.89 27.01 -0.57
N VAL A 133 -3.00 26.47 -1.40
CA VAL A 133 -2.89 25.05 -1.71
C VAL A 133 -1.43 24.62 -1.67
N CYS A 134 -1.18 23.45 -1.08
CA CYS A 134 0.03 22.67 -1.28
C CYS A 134 -0.39 21.31 -1.83
N LYS A 135 0.06 21.00 -3.05
CA LYS A 135 -0.03 19.68 -3.66
C LYS A 135 1.39 19.11 -3.70
N THR A 136 1.56 17.87 -3.28
CA THR A 136 2.84 17.19 -3.43
C THR A 136 2.63 15.70 -3.67
N ASP A 137 3.63 15.09 -4.29
CA ASP A 137 3.74 13.66 -4.52
C ASP A 137 5.08 13.18 -3.96
N VAL A 138 5.19 11.89 -3.63
CA VAL A 138 6.44 11.29 -3.17
C VAL A 138 7.14 10.62 -4.34
N LYS A 139 8.40 10.97 -4.58
CA LYS A 139 9.17 10.38 -5.68
C LYS A 139 9.37 8.88 -5.44
N SER A 140 8.90 8.07 -6.39
CA SER A 140 9.04 6.60 -6.38
C SER A 140 8.56 5.98 -5.07
N TYR A 141 7.41 6.41 -4.54
CA TYR A 141 6.98 6.13 -3.16
C TYR A 141 7.21 4.69 -2.69
N TYR A 142 6.66 3.71 -3.40
CA TYR A 142 6.82 2.28 -3.04
C TYR A 142 8.28 1.82 -2.97
N GLN A 143 9.16 2.36 -3.81
CA GLN A 143 10.59 2.03 -3.82
C GLN A 143 11.36 2.80 -2.74
N ALA A 144 10.88 3.98 -2.34
CA ALA A 144 11.54 4.84 -1.37
C ALA A 144 11.32 4.42 0.08
N ILE A 145 10.26 3.64 0.38
CA ILE A 145 9.91 3.22 1.74
C ILE A 145 11.10 2.54 2.45
N ASP A 146 11.49 3.09 3.59
CA ASP A 146 12.47 2.48 4.50
C ASP A 146 11.83 1.28 5.21
N GLN A 147 12.34 0.08 4.93
CA GLN A 147 11.75 -1.17 5.40
C GLN A 147 11.83 -1.32 6.91
N TYR A 148 12.92 -0.86 7.55
CA TYR A 148 13.10 -0.93 8.99
C TYR A 148 12.04 -0.08 9.71
N THR A 149 11.87 1.16 9.28
CA THR A 149 10.86 2.08 9.80
C THR A 149 9.45 1.53 9.63
N LEU A 150 9.14 0.97 8.45
CA LEU A 150 7.84 0.35 8.19
C LEU A 150 7.58 -0.84 9.13
N LEU A 151 8.55 -1.73 9.30
CA LEU A 151 8.41 -2.93 10.12
C LEU A 151 8.25 -2.59 11.61
N ASN A 152 8.92 -1.55 12.10
CA ASN A 152 8.72 -1.05 13.46
C ASN A 152 7.30 -0.50 13.65
N GLN A 153 6.83 0.37 12.75
CA GLN A 153 5.46 0.89 12.81
C GLN A 153 4.40 -0.22 12.74
N PHE A 154 4.68 -1.29 11.98
CA PHE A 154 3.82 -2.46 11.92
C PHE A 154 3.82 -3.24 13.24
N ALA A 155 5.00 -3.46 13.82
CA ALA A 155 5.15 -4.15 15.10
C ALA A 155 4.47 -3.41 16.25
N ASP A 156 4.46 -2.07 16.21
CA ASP A 156 3.79 -1.23 17.21
C ASP A 156 2.26 -1.47 17.28
N GLN A 157 1.64 -1.90 16.17
CA GLN A 157 0.18 -2.12 16.11
C GLN A 157 -0.24 -3.59 16.17
N ILE A 158 0.61 -4.50 15.71
CA ILE A 158 0.27 -5.93 15.59
C ILE A 158 0.98 -6.67 16.71
N ALA A 159 0.25 -7.30 17.64
CA ALA A 159 0.86 -8.05 18.74
C ALA A 159 1.29 -9.47 18.32
N GLU A 160 0.62 -10.06 17.32
CA GLU A 160 0.79 -11.46 16.94
C GLU A 160 2.17 -11.72 16.29
N PRO A 161 3.06 -12.52 16.90
CA PRO A 161 4.40 -12.75 16.38
C PRO A 161 4.41 -13.37 14.99
N LEU A 162 3.43 -14.24 14.71
CA LEU A 162 3.32 -14.92 13.43
C LEU A 162 2.94 -13.96 12.29
N LEU A 163 2.05 -12.98 12.54
CA LEU A 163 1.75 -11.93 11.55
C LEU A 163 2.95 -11.02 11.32
N ARG A 164 3.69 -10.64 12.37
CA ARG A 164 4.94 -9.88 12.25
C ARG A 164 5.94 -10.61 11.37
N ARG A 165 6.13 -11.92 11.59
CA ARG A 165 7.06 -12.74 10.81
C ARG A 165 6.67 -12.84 9.33
N TYR A 166 5.38 -13.02 9.02
CA TYR A 166 4.95 -13.03 7.63
C TYR A 166 5.09 -11.66 6.97
N CYS A 167 4.74 -10.58 7.67
CA CYS A 167 4.95 -9.22 7.17
C CYS A 167 6.44 -8.95 6.90
N TYR A 168 7.32 -9.36 7.82
CA TYR A 168 8.76 -9.29 7.66
C TYR A 168 9.21 -9.98 6.37
N ALA A 169 8.80 -11.24 6.15
CA ALA A 169 9.17 -12.00 4.96
C ALA A 169 8.66 -11.38 3.64
N ILE A 170 7.48 -10.75 3.65
CA ILE A 170 6.93 -10.06 2.47
C ILE A 170 7.70 -8.76 2.18
N VAL A 171 8.11 -8.02 3.21
CA VAL A 171 8.85 -6.75 3.07
C VAL A 171 10.30 -7.03 2.66
N ARG A 172 10.98 -7.91 3.42
CA ARG A 172 12.37 -8.38 3.21
C ARG A 172 12.43 -9.50 2.18
N ARG A 173 11.88 -9.22 1.00
CA ARG A 173 11.77 -10.20 -0.09
C ARG A 173 13.08 -10.32 -0.87
N THR A 174 13.28 -11.51 -1.41
CA THR A 174 14.32 -11.82 -2.39
C THR A 174 13.69 -11.85 -3.78
N VAL A 175 14.45 -11.45 -4.80
CA VAL A 175 14.08 -11.55 -6.21
C VAL A 175 15.03 -12.52 -6.87
N GLU A 176 14.48 -13.43 -7.67
CA GLU A 176 15.22 -14.39 -8.49
C GLU A 176 15.14 -13.97 -9.97
N ALA A 177 16.29 -14.02 -10.65
CA ALA A 177 16.41 -13.72 -12.07
C ALA A 177 17.49 -14.61 -12.71
N GLY A 178 17.07 -15.68 -13.39
CA GLY A 178 18.00 -16.54 -14.14
C GLY A 178 18.97 -17.29 -13.22
N GLY A 179 18.51 -17.67 -12.02
CA GLY A 179 19.33 -18.31 -10.99
C GLY A 179 20.12 -17.34 -10.09
N GLU A 180 20.13 -16.04 -10.39
CA GLU A 180 20.67 -15.03 -9.47
C GLU A 180 19.63 -14.61 -8.44
N TYR A 181 20.02 -14.62 -7.17
CA TYR A 181 19.18 -14.18 -6.06
C TYR A 181 19.66 -12.84 -5.51
N ARG A 182 18.74 -11.89 -5.37
CA ARG A 182 19.03 -10.58 -4.82
C ARG A 182 17.99 -10.17 -3.80
N ASP A 183 18.47 -9.84 -2.60
CA ASP A 183 17.63 -9.27 -1.56
C ASP A 183 17.27 -7.82 -1.86
N ILE A 184 16.02 -7.46 -1.58
CA ILE A 184 15.55 -6.09 -1.71
C ILE A 184 15.59 -5.44 -0.33
N GLU A 185 16.53 -4.51 -0.15
CA GLU A 185 16.77 -3.82 1.13
C GLU A 185 15.92 -2.55 1.31
N GLN A 186 15.33 -2.04 0.22
CA GLN A 186 14.51 -0.83 0.25
C GLN A 186 13.22 -0.98 -0.54
N GLY A 187 12.15 -0.38 -0.01
CA GLY A 187 10.84 -0.36 -0.64
C GLY A 187 10.06 -1.67 -0.49
N ILE A 188 8.80 -1.61 -0.88
CA ILE A 188 7.87 -2.75 -0.86
C ILE A 188 7.43 -3.12 -2.28
N ALA A 189 7.01 -4.37 -2.49
CA ALA A 189 6.62 -4.87 -3.81
C ALA A 189 5.43 -4.08 -4.39
N ARG A 190 5.55 -3.62 -5.64
CA ARG A 190 4.41 -3.03 -6.38
C ARG A 190 3.45 -4.13 -6.84
N GLY A 191 2.16 -3.83 -6.92
CA GLY A 191 1.14 -4.78 -7.40
C GLY A 191 0.83 -5.93 -6.42
N CYS A 192 1.38 -5.88 -5.21
CA CYS A 192 1.15 -6.83 -4.14
C CYS A 192 -0.06 -6.41 -3.28
N ALA A 193 -0.91 -7.36 -2.87
CA ALA A 193 -2.20 -7.07 -2.24
C ALA A 193 -2.09 -6.33 -0.89
N ILE A 194 -1.03 -6.58 -0.13
CA ILE A 194 -0.78 -5.95 1.18
C ILE A 194 -0.11 -4.58 1.06
N SER A 195 0.59 -4.30 -0.05
CA SER A 195 1.41 -3.09 -0.19
C SER A 195 0.63 -1.78 -0.04
N PRO A 196 -0.60 -1.61 -0.57
CA PRO A 196 -1.38 -0.40 -0.34
C PRO A 196 -1.68 -0.12 1.13
N LEU A 197 -1.86 -1.18 1.94
CA LEU A 197 -2.13 -1.07 3.37
C LEU A 197 -0.85 -0.68 4.14
N LEU A 198 0.28 -1.32 3.84
CA LEU A 198 1.59 -0.96 4.41
C LEU A 198 2.00 0.46 4.02
N ALA A 199 1.74 0.87 2.78
CA ALA A 199 1.95 2.22 2.31
C ALA A 199 0.98 3.23 2.95
N ALA A 200 -0.20 2.82 3.39
CA ALA A 200 -1.08 3.69 4.18
C ALA A 200 -0.52 3.88 5.59
N LEU A 201 -0.10 2.79 6.24
CA LEU A 201 0.52 2.78 7.57
C LEU A 201 1.75 3.69 7.62
N TYR A 202 2.63 3.60 6.62
CA TYR A 202 3.90 4.34 6.58
C TYR A 202 3.78 5.86 6.74
N LEU A 203 2.73 6.44 6.14
CA LEU A 203 2.44 7.87 6.16
C LEU A 203 1.40 8.26 7.23
N LYS A 204 0.95 7.34 8.07
CA LYS A 204 -0.09 7.59 9.08
C LYS A 204 0.25 8.76 9.98
N ALA A 205 1.48 8.84 10.46
CA ALA A 205 1.91 9.93 11.36
C ALA A 205 1.76 11.31 10.71
N LEU A 206 2.00 11.41 9.39
CA LEU A 206 1.76 12.64 8.64
C LEU A 206 0.26 12.97 8.59
N ASP A 207 -0.54 11.98 8.21
CA ASP A 207 -1.98 12.15 8.07
C ASP A 207 -2.62 12.62 9.37
N ASP A 208 -2.24 11.98 10.47
CA ASP A 208 -2.68 12.27 11.82
C ASP A 208 -2.27 13.66 12.32
N GLN A 209 -1.09 14.16 11.90
CA GLN A 209 -0.62 15.49 12.28
C GLN A 209 -1.26 16.60 11.45
N LEU A 210 -1.56 16.35 10.17
CA LEU A 210 -2.17 17.35 9.29
C LEU A 210 -3.69 17.41 9.45
N SER A 211 -4.36 16.27 9.63
CA SER A 211 -5.82 16.21 9.82
C SER A 211 -6.32 16.91 11.09
N ARG A 212 -5.50 16.94 12.15
CA ARG A 212 -5.84 17.60 13.43
C ARG A 212 -5.58 19.11 13.46
N GLN A 213 -4.99 19.68 12.41
CA GLN A 213 -4.67 21.11 12.40
C GLN A 213 -5.90 21.97 12.05
N PRO A 214 -6.30 22.91 12.94
CA PRO A 214 -7.45 23.76 12.70
C PRO A 214 -7.31 24.62 11.44
N GLY A 215 -8.38 24.68 10.64
CA GLY A 215 -8.43 25.50 9.42
C GLY A 215 -7.63 24.94 8.25
N LEU A 216 -7.16 23.69 8.34
CA LEU A 216 -6.64 22.93 7.21
C LEU A 216 -7.67 21.93 6.70
N TYR A 217 -7.75 21.80 5.38
CA TYR A 217 -8.32 20.61 4.75
C TYR A 217 -7.17 19.76 4.22
N TYR A 218 -7.11 18.51 4.69
CA TYR A 218 -6.08 17.55 4.33
C TYR A 218 -6.71 16.29 3.74
N VAL A 219 -6.19 15.84 2.61
CA VAL A 219 -6.56 14.56 2.03
C VAL A 219 -5.39 13.95 1.27
N ARG A 220 -5.29 12.62 1.32
CA ARG A 220 -4.27 11.85 0.64
C ARG A 220 -4.88 10.69 -0.14
N TYR A 221 -4.35 10.41 -1.32
CA TYR A 221 -4.60 9.16 -2.05
C TYR A 221 -3.26 8.58 -2.45
N MET A 222 -2.88 7.44 -1.88
CA MET A 222 -1.53 6.89 -2.00
C MET A 222 -0.47 7.92 -1.59
N ASP A 223 0.38 8.34 -2.52
CA ASP A 223 1.43 9.35 -2.37
C ASP A 223 1.00 10.77 -2.75
N ASP A 224 -0.13 10.92 -3.45
CA ASP A 224 -0.71 12.23 -3.78
C ASP A 224 -1.32 12.88 -2.53
N ILE A 225 -0.69 13.96 -2.07
CA ILE A 225 -1.10 14.74 -0.90
C ILE A 225 -1.65 16.09 -1.36
N LEU A 226 -2.83 16.46 -0.82
CA LEU A 226 -3.44 17.76 -0.98
C LEU A 226 -3.70 18.41 0.38
N ILE A 227 -3.17 19.61 0.55
CA ILE A 227 -3.41 20.48 1.70
C ILE A 227 -4.02 21.78 1.20
N LEU A 228 -5.17 22.16 1.74
CA LEU A 228 -5.80 23.47 1.53
C LEU A 228 -5.82 24.24 2.84
N SER A 229 -5.59 25.56 2.77
CA SER A 229 -5.61 26.42 3.95
C SER A 229 -6.19 27.81 3.65
N LYS A 230 -6.77 28.43 4.69
CA LYS A 230 -7.39 29.76 4.58
C LYS A 230 -6.32 30.87 4.53
N THR A 231 -5.23 30.71 5.28
CA THR A 231 -4.13 31.68 5.34
C THR A 231 -2.79 31.12 4.83
N ARG A 232 -1.89 32.04 4.42
CA ARG A 232 -0.52 31.69 4.00
C ARG A 232 0.27 31.10 5.17
N TRP A 233 0.05 31.59 6.39
CA TRP A 233 0.72 31.12 7.60
C TRP A 233 0.36 29.67 7.93
N GLN A 234 -0.93 29.33 7.85
CA GLN A 234 -1.39 27.94 7.99
C GLN A 234 -0.73 27.03 6.93
N ASN A 235 -0.67 27.49 5.67
CA ASN A 235 -0.03 26.71 4.61
C ASN A 235 1.45 26.45 4.90
N ARG A 236 2.20 27.48 5.30
CA ARG A 236 3.63 27.36 5.64
C ARG A 236 3.85 26.42 6.81
N ARG A 237 2.99 26.47 7.84
CA ARG A 237 3.05 25.54 8.98
C ARG A 237 2.82 24.10 8.54
N ALA A 238 1.80 23.86 7.70
CA ALA A 238 1.51 22.54 7.17
C ALA A 238 2.66 21.98 6.32
N ILE A 239 3.25 22.81 5.44
CA ILE A 239 4.42 22.44 4.63
C ILE A 239 5.63 22.11 5.52
N LYS A 240 5.84 22.87 6.60
CA LYS A 240 6.90 22.58 7.57
C LYS A 240 6.72 21.19 8.19
N VAL A 241 5.51 20.87 8.65
CA VAL A 241 5.17 19.55 9.22
C VAL A 241 5.36 18.44 8.19
N LEU A 242 4.94 18.67 6.94
CA LEU A 242 5.12 17.73 5.85
C LEU A 242 6.59 17.45 5.57
N ASN A 243 7.42 18.48 5.43
CA ASN A 243 8.85 18.36 5.17
C ASN A 243 9.58 17.67 6.33
N GLN A 244 9.27 18.02 7.58
CA GLN A 244 9.83 17.37 8.77
C GLN A 244 9.48 15.89 8.82
N THR A 245 8.23 15.54 8.51
CA THR A 245 7.80 14.15 8.51
C THR A 245 8.44 13.35 7.37
N PHE A 246 8.55 13.95 6.17
CA PHE A 246 9.23 13.32 5.04
C PHE A 246 10.70 13.07 5.34
N ASN A 247 11.40 14.04 5.94
CA ASN A 247 12.79 13.87 6.35
C ASN A 247 12.94 12.71 7.35
N ARG A 248 12.07 12.63 8.36
CA ARG A 248 12.06 11.53 9.33
C ARG A 248 11.81 10.17 8.67
N LEU A 249 10.92 10.13 7.67
CA LEU A 249 10.61 8.93 6.89
C LEU A 249 11.56 8.72 5.71
N LYS A 250 12.64 9.50 5.59
CA LYS A 250 13.61 9.43 4.47
C LYS A 250 12.96 9.52 3.08
N LEU A 251 11.82 10.20 2.97
CA LEU A 251 11.08 10.39 1.72
C LEU A 251 11.50 11.70 1.03
N LYS A 252 11.44 11.69 -0.31
CA LYS A 252 11.70 12.87 -1.14
C LYS A 252 10.45 13.27 -1.91
N GLN A 253 10.17 14.57 -1.98
CA GLN A 253 9.11 15.10 -2.83
C GLN A 253 9.48 14.94 -4.31
N HIS A 254 8.46 14.80 -5.15
CA HIS A 254 8.64 14.80 -6.59
C HIS A 254 8.63 16.25 -7.14
N PRO A 255 9.79 16.82 -7.55
CA PRO A 255 9.89 18.27 -7.83
C PRO A 255 8.89 18.76 -8.89
N ALA A 256 8.70 18.00 -9.97
CA ALA A 256 7.79 18.36 -11.05
C ALA A 256 6.28 18.20 -10.72
N LYS A 257 5.95 17.56 -9.60
CA LYS A 257 4.55 17.31 -9.18
C LYS A 257 4.18 18.08 -7.91
N THR A 258 5.13 18.80 -7.32
CA THR A 258 4.91 19.64 -6.16
C THR A 258 4.50 21.05 -6.60
N PHE A 259 3.42 21.56 -6.03
CA PHE A 259 2.92 22.91 -6.27
C PHE A 259 2.50 23.55 -4.94
N ILE A 260 2.97 24.76 -4.70
CA ILE A 260 2.62 25.55 -3.51
C ILE A 260 2.20 26.94 -4.00
N GLY A 261 0.98 27.38 -3.68
CA GLY A 261 0.48 28.65 -4.20
C GLY A 261 -0.90 29.04 -3.70
N LYS A 262 -1.47 30.06 -4.35
CA LYS A 262 -2.85 30.47 -4.13
C LYS A 262 -3.81 29.50 -4.84
N ALA A 263 -4.89 29.13 -4.18
CA ALA A 263 -6.02 28.47 -4.82
C ALA A 263 -6.77 29.54 -5.62
N VAL A 264 -6.78 29.44 -6.95
CA VAL A 264 -7.42 30.45 -7.80
C VAL A 264 -8.92 30.14 -7.91
N GLY A 265 -9.75 31.11 -7.53
CA GLY A 265 -11.20 31.10 -7.72
C GLY A 265 -11.61 31.31 -9.18
N ARG A 266 -12.83 30.90 -9.49
CA ARG A 266 -13.50 30.63 -10.79
C ARG A 266 -13.30 31.56 -12.02
N ASN A 267 -12.52 32.63 -12.00
CA ASN A 267 -12.39 33.54 -13.13
C ASN A 267 -10.95 34.05 -13.33
N ARG A 268 -10.21 33.38 -14.22
CA ARG A 268 -9.30 33.97 -15.23
C ARG A 268 -8.62 32.86 -16.03
N ARG A 269 -8.61 33.02 -17.35
CA ARG A 269 -7.95 32.15 -18.33
C ARG A 269 -6.43 32.17 -18.12
N SER A 270 -5.92 31.50 -17.09
CA SER A 270 -4.49 31.20 -16.91
C SER A 270 -4.32 30.07 -15.89
N ARG A 271 -3.97 28.89 -16.41
CA ARG A 271 -3.37 27.70 -15.77
C ARG A 271 -3.40 27.64 -14.23
N ILE A 272 -4.47 27.06 -13.69
CA ILE A 272 -4.51 25.83 -12.87
C ILE A 272 -5.87 25.84 -12.19
N ALA A 273 -6.83 25.17 -12.84
CA ALA A 273 -8.02 24.71 -12.14
C ALA A 273 -7.54 23.62 -11.15
N PRO A 274 -8.03 23.60 -9.89
CA PRO A 274 -7.81 22.49 -8.96
C PRO A 274 -8.06 21.12 -9.62
N TYR A 275 -8.92 21.13 -10.64
CA TYR A 275 -9.23 20.06 -11.57
C TYR A 275 -8.04 19.39 -12.27
N GLY A 276 -6.90 20.06 -12.49
CA GLY A 276 -5.70 19.41 -13.05
C GLY A 276 -5.10 18.38 -12.09
N GLY A 277 -5.17 18.64 -10.78
CA GLY A 277 -4.82 17.70 -9.73
C GLY A 277 -5.89 16.63 -9.54
N LEU A 278 -7.18 16.98 -9.60
CA LEU A 278 -8.25 15.99 -9.57
C LEU A 278 -8.24 15.05 -10.81
N LYS A 279 -7.74 15.50 -11.96
CA LYS A 279 -7.48 14.66 -13.14
C LYS A 279 -6.30 13.72 -12.93
N SER A 280 -5.24 14.11 -12.19
CA SER A 280 -4.15 13.18 -11.86
C SER A 280 -4.58 12.09 -10.89
N PHE A 281 -5.45 12.44 -9.93
CA PHE A 281 -6.15 11.46 -9.11
C PHE A 281 -6.97 10.48 -9.99
N GLY A 282 -7.67 10.95 -11.03
CA GLY A 282 -8.49 10.12 -11.94
C GLY A 282 -7.75 9.37 -13.08
N ALA A 283 -6.44 9.58 -13.27
CA ALA A 283 -5.69 9.07 -14.42
C ALA A 283 -5.17 7.62 -14.26
N LEU A 284 -5.29 7.00 -13.09
CA LEU A 284 -5.10 5.55 -12.93
C LEU A 284 -6.41 4.80 -13.09
N ARG A 285 -6.99 4.85 -14.30
CA ARG A 285 -7.87 3.77 -14.78
C ARG A 285 -6.97 2.59 -15.16
N TYR A 286 -7.19 1.45 -14.50
CA TYR A 286 -6.94 0.09 -14.99
C TYR A 286 -5.85 -0.06 -16.06
N ARG A 287 -4.64 -0.41 -15.62
CA ARG A 287 -3.80 -1.42 -16.30
C ARG A 287 -3.19 -2.32 -15.25
#